data_AF-A0A7Z0S409-F1
#
_entry.id   AF-A0A7Z0S409-F1
#
_cell.length_a   1.000
_cell.length_b   1.000
_cell.length_c   1.000
_cell.angle_alpha   90.00
_cell.angle_beta   90.00
_cell.angle_gamma   90.00
#
_symmetry.space_group_name_H-M   'P 1'
#
loop_
_entity.id
_entity.type
_entity.pdbx_description
1 polymer ?
#
loop_
_entity_poly.entity_id
_entity_poly.type
_entity_poly.pdbx_seq_one_letter_code
_entity_poly.pdbx_strand_id
1 'polypeptide(L)'
;MKELNYKQQKTNFIESVFKVSYVEYRALVNNKQLVYTQILVPMLYFLFYATGIASTFGQIIYVDKAVPFLQFAFIGIIGLIVYGQMSQSVYRIILDRKWGLLAFKYFKGVTPLAYMIGKMSFPLFNFLIQMGVLYAISILFGDSFSFDQFIVLVLCSIVMMIFWFSVGTIISLKVSSYKTRDLILNTLLLPISFTAPIFFSFDQAPLFIKWISFL
;
A
#
# COMPACT_ATOMS: atom_id res chain seq x y z
N MET A 1 34.62 29.91 -8.21
CA MET A 1 33.77 28.72 -7.95
C MET A 1 33.97 27.77 -9.11
N LYS A 2 34.43 26.53 -8.89
CA LYS A 2 34.46 25.50 -9.95
C LYS A 2 33.01 25.20 -10.33
N GLU A 3 32.68 25.27 -11.62
CA GLU A 3 31.40 24.75 -12.11
C GLU A 3 31.30 23.28 -11.72
N LEU A 4 30.31 22.95 -10.88
CA LEU A 4 30.02 21.59 -10.48
C LEU A 4 29.49 20.85 -11.71
N ASN A 5 30.32 20.06 -12.36
CA ASN A 5 29.92 19.30 -13.55
C ASN A 5 29.11 18.06 -13.14
N TYR A 6 27.81 18.26 -12.89
CA TYR A 6 26.85 17.27 -12.39
C TYR A 6 26.72 16.00 -13.28
N LYS A 7 27.18 16.03 -14.53
CA LYS A 7 27.00 14.93 -15.48
C LYS A 7 28.02 13.79 -15.34
N GLN A 8 29.10 13.98 -14.57
CA GLN A 8 30.19 12.98 -14.47
C GLN A 8 30.00 11.93 -13.37
N GLN A 9 29.07 12.11 -12.43
CA GLN A 9 28.78 11.12 -11.38
C GLN A 9 27.61 10.21 -11.75
N LYS A 10 27.59 9.63 -12.96
CA LYS A 10 26.60 8.60 -13.30
C LYS A 10 26.92 7.32 -12.54
N THR A 11 26.17 7.07 -11.48
CA THR A 11 26.15 5.77 -10.80
C THR A 11 25.38 4.76 -11.66
N ASN A 12 25.74 3.48 -11.58
CA ASN A 12 25.02 2.41 -12.27
C ASN A 12 23.55 2.40 -11.77
N PHE A 13 22.59 2.24 -12.69
CA PHE A 13 21.16 2.21 -12.37
C PHE A 13 20.84 1.14 -11.32
N ILE A 14 21.36 -0.07 -11.50
CA ILE A 14 21.12 -1.21 -10.61
C ILE A 14 21.68 -0.91 -9.22
N GLU A 15 22.91 -0.40 -9.17
CA GLU A 15 23.58 -0.02 -7.93
C GLU A 15 22.82 1.10 -7.18
N SER A 16 22.26 2.05 -7.93
CA SER A 16 21.43 3.13 -7.38
C SER A 16 20.16 2.59 -6.73
N VAL A 17 19.47 1.67 -7.42
CA VAL A 17 18.29 0.98 -6.88
C VAL A 17 18.66 0.25 -5.60
N PHE A 18 19.72 -0.56 -5.60
CA PHE A 18 20.16 -1.29 -4.42
C PHE A 18 20.51 -0.36 -3.23
N LYS A 19 21.25 0.73 -3.47
CA LYS A 19 21.61 1.68 -2.41
C LYS A 19 20.39 2.36 -1.81
N VAL A 20 19.44 2.80 -2.63
CA VAL A 20 18.20 3.40 -2.15
C VAL A 20 17.39 2.36 -1.37
N SER A 21 17.21 1.15 -1.92
CA SER A 21 16.50 0.05 -1.26
C SER A 21 17.11 -0.34 0.07
N TYR A 22 18.44 -0.34 0.17
CA TYR A 22 19.14 -0.66 1.41
C TYR A 22 18.86 0.36 2.51
N VAL A 23 18.86 1.65 2.18
CA VAL A 23 18.50 2.71 3.14
C VAL A 23 17.06 2.53 3.64
N GLU A 24 16.15 2.21 2.73
CA GLU A 24 14.74 1.98 3.03
C GLU A 24 14.53 0.73 3.90
N TYR A 25 15.21 -0.37 3.59
CA TYR A 25 15.21 -1.58 4.41
C TYR A 25 15.75 -1.31 5.82
N ARG A 26 16.86 -0.59 5.95
CA ARG A 26 17.40 -0.19 7.26
C ARG A 26 16.42 0.68 8.04
N ALA A 27 15.69 1.57 7.36
CA ALA A 27 14.64 2.36 8.00
C ALA A 27 13.47 1.49 8.51
N LEU A 28 13.14 0.39 7.82
CA LEU A 28 12.14 -0.59 8.28
C LEU A 28 12.60 -1.31 9.54
N VAL A 29 13.80 -1.89 9.51
CA VAL A 29 14.34 -2.65 10.65
C VAL A 29 14.52 -1.78 11.89
N ASN A 30 14.94 -0.52 11.70
CA ASN A 30 15.14 0.41 12.81
C ASN A 30 13.81 0.95 13.38
N ASN A 31 12.75 1.01 12.58
CA ASN A 31 11.47 1.58 13.00
C ASN A 31 10.46 0.48 13.38
N LYS A 32 10.77 -0.19 14.50
CA LYS A 32 9.95 -1.29 15.03
C LYS A 32 8.50 -0.87 15.25
N GLN A 33 8.26 0.35 15.75
CA GLN A 33 6.92 0.87 15.99
C GLN A 33 6.06 0.84 14.73
N LEU A 34 6.61 1.27 13.60
CA LEU A 34 5.90 1.27 12.34
C LEU A 34 5.53 -0.16 11.92
N VAL A 35 6.46 -1.11 12.03
CA VAL A 35 6.19 -2.52 11.71
C VAL A 35 5.09 -3.10 12.62
N TYR A 36 5.11 -2.81 13.92
CA TYR A 36 4.06 -3.24 14.84
C TYR A 36 2.68 -2.73 14.43
N THR A 37 2.56 -1.43 14.12
CA THR A 37 1.29 -0.86 13.66
C THR A 37 0.83 -1.50 12.36
N GLN A 38 1.74 -1.75 11.42
CA GLN A 38 1.41 -2.38 10.14
C GLN A 38 0.94 -3.83 10.30
N ILE A 39 1.48 -4.57 11.26
CA ILE A 39 1.00 -5.92 11.57
C ILE A 39 -0.38 -5.86 12.22
N LEU A 40 -0.61 -4.93 13.15
CA LEU A 40 -1.89 -4.82 13.85
C LEU A 40 -3.06 -4.52 12.93
N VAL A 41 -2.88 -3.72 11.87
CA VAL A 41 -3.97 -3.36 10.96
C VAL A 41 -4.69 -4.58 10.36
N PRO A 42 -4.05 -5.48 9.58
CA PRO A 42 -4.72 -6.65 9.02
C PRO A 42 -5.25 -7.58 10.12
N MET A 43 -4.55 -7.69 11.26
CA MET A 43 -5.05 -8.49 12.38
C MET A 43 -6.36 -7.94 12.92
N LEU A 44 -6.42 -6.65 13.22
CA LEU A 44 -7.60 -6.03 13.82
C LEU A 44 -8.78 -6.00 12.85
N TYR A 45 -8.53 -5.67 11.58
CA TYR A 45 -9.59 -5.70 10.56
C TYR A 45 -10.12 -7.11 10.32
N PHE A 46 -9.27 -8.14 10.32
CA PHE A 46 -9.78 -9.50 10.15
C PHE A 46 -10.49 -9.98 11.44
N LEU A 47 -9.80 -9.92 12.58
CA LEU A 47 -10.29 -10.47 13.85
C LEU A 47 -11.54 -9.75 14.35
N PHE A 48 -11.55 -8.42 14.40
CA PHE A 48 -12.67 -7.69 14.99
C PHE A 48 -13.76 -7.38 13.97
N TYR A 49 -13.36 -6.88 12.80
CA TYR A 49 -14.34 -6.47 11.80
C TYR A 49 -14.87 -7.67 11.02
N ALA A 50 -14.00 -8.46 10.38
CA ALA A 50 -14.47 -9.53 9.50
C ALA A 50 -15.19 -10.64 10.27
N THR A 51 -14.62 -11.16 11.37
CA THR A 51 -15.30 -12.22 12.15
C THR A 51 -16.53 -11.70 12.89
N GLY A 52 -16.48 -10.47 13.40
CA GLY A 52 -17.61 -9.85 14.09
C GLY A 52 -18.83 -9.72 13.18
N ILE A 53 -18.65 -9.24 11.96
CA ILE A 53 -19.74 -9.13 10.98
C ILE A 53 -20.12 -10.49 10.40
N ALA A 54 -19.14 -11.38 10.16
CA ALA A 54 -19.42 -12.75 9.69
C ALA A 54 -20.37 -13.49 10.62
N SER A 55 -20.30 -13.26 11.95
CA SER A 55 -21.22 -13.88 12.91
C SER A 55 -22.69 -13.47 12.72
N THR A 56 -22.94 -12.33 12.08
CA THR A 56 -24.30 -11.81 11.80
C THR A 56 -24.83 -12.25 10.44
N PHE A 57 -23.98 -12.22 9.40
CA PHE A 57 -24.42 -12.43 8.01
C PHE A 57 -24.07 -13.82 7.46
N GLY A 58 -23.00 -14.46 7.94
CA GLY A 58 -22.52 -15.78 7.48
C GLY A 58 -22.05 -15.80 6.02
N GLN A 59 -23.00 -15.78 5.09
CA GLN A 59 -22.78 -15.79 3.64
C GLN A 59 -23.28 -14.50 2.98
N ILE A 60 -22.58 -14.09 1.93
CA ILE A 60 -22.96 -12.95 1.08
C ILE A 60 -23.13 -13.42 -0.36
N ILE A 61 -24.09 -12.84 -1.07
CA ILE A 61 -24.27 -13.08 -2.50
C ILE A 61 -23.34 -12.12 -3.26
N TYR A 62 -22.42 -12.71 -4.01
CA TYR A 62 -21.49 -12.01 -4.89
C TYR A 62 -21.54 -12.64 -6.27
N VAL A 63 -21.94 -11.89 -7.28
CA VAL A 63 -22.11 -12.34 -8.68
C VAL A 63 -22.94 -13.63 -8.74
N ASP A 64 -24.13 -13.57 -8.12
CA ASP A 64 -25.11 -14.66 -8.03
C ASP A 64 -24.60 -15.96 -7.35
N LYS A 65 -23.46 -15.91 -6.65
CA LYS A 65 -22.91 -17.03 -5.87
C LYS A 65 -22.87 -16.69 -4.39
N ALA A 66 -23.25 -17.65 -3.55
CA ALA A 66 -23.08 -17.54 -2.11
C ALA A 66 -21.61 -17.79 -1.75
N VAL A 67 -20.95 -16.79 -1.19
CA VAL A 67 -19.55 -16.83 -0.75
C VAL A 67 -19.50 -16.56 0.76
N PRO A 68 -18.63 -17.25 1.53
CA PRO A 68 -18.42 -16.92 2.93
C PRO A 68 -18.01 -15.46 3.11
N PHE A 69 -18.62 -14.75 4.06
CA PHE A 69 -18.31 -13.34 4.29
C PHE A 69 -16.83 -13.12 4.64
N LEU A 70 -16.20 -14.07 5.34
CA LEU A 70 -14.78 -13.99 5.67
C LEU A 70 -13.87 -13.95 4.43
N GLN A 71 -14.18 -14.74 3.39
CA GLN A 71 -13.43 -14.72 2.13
C GLN A 71 -13.66 -13.42 1.36
N PHE A 72 -14.90 -12.93 1.36
CA PHE A 72 -15.24 -11.64 0.76
C PHE A 72 -14.46 -10.49 1.46
N ALA A 73 -14.54 -10.42 2.78
CA ALA A 73 -13.86 -9.41 3.58
C ALA A 73 -12.34 -9.51 3.47
N PHE A 74 -11.77 -10.71 3.33
CA PHE A 74 -10.33 -10.92 3.11
C PHE A 74 -9.84 -10.15 1.87
N ILE A 75 -10.57 -10.23 0.75
CA ILE A 75 -10.27 -9.48 -0.47
C ILE A 75 -10.38 -7.97 -0.22
N GLY A 76 -11.42 -7.55 0.50
CA GLY A 76 -11.60 -6.15 0.92
C GLY A 76 -10.42 -5.62 1.74
N ILE A 77 -9.94 -6.38 2.71
CA ILE A 77 -8.79 -6.02 3.55
C ILE A 77 -7.51 -5.90 2.71
N ILE A 78 -7.29 -6.78 1.72
CA ILE A 78 -6.20 -6.63 0.75
C ILE A 78 -6.30 -5.29 0.03
N GLY A 79 -7.50 -4.93 -0.44
CA GLY A 79 -7.77 -3.62 -1.05
C GLY A 79 -7.36 -2.46 -0.14
N LEU A 80 -7.73 -2.52 1.16
CA LEU A 80 -7.35 -1.53 2.15
C LEU A 80 -5.83 -1.38 2.30
N ILE A 81 -5.13 -2.51 2.38
CA ILE A 81 -3.66 -2.57 2.51
C ILE A 81 -2.98 -1.95 1.26
N VAL A 82 -3.49 -2.30 0.08
CA VAL A 82 -2.91 -1.91 -1.21
C VAL A 82 -3.07 -0.42 -1.49
N TYR A 83 -4.26 0.17 -1.32
CA TYR A 83 -4.40 1.61 -1.53
C TYR A 83 -3.63 2.40 -0.46
N GLY A 84 -3.50 1.85 0.76
CA GLY A 84 -2.75 2.47 1.86
C GLY A 84 -1.29 2.79 1.50
N GLN A 85 -0.74 2.10 0.49
CA GLN A 85 0.61 2.35 -0.04
C GLN A 85 0.74 3.74 -0.69
N MET A 86 -0.36 4.36 -1.14
CA MET A 86 -0.37 5.75 -1.58
C MET A 86 0.03 6.70 -0.46
N SER A 87 -0.56 6.54 0.74
CA SER A 87 -0.25 7.36 1.92
C SER A 87 1.21 7.19 2.35
N GLN A 88 1.70 5.95 2.35
CA GLN A 88 3.11 5.63 2.65
C GLN A 88 4.08 6.30 1.67
N SER A 89 3.77 6.23 0.36
CA SER A 89 4.56 6.89 -0.68
C SER A 89 4.65 8.40 -0.45
N VAL A 90 3.50 9.04 -0.22
CA VAL A 90 3.42 10.49 0.03
C VAL A 90 4.24 10.89 1.26
N TYR A 91 4.08 10.18 2.38
CA TYR A 91 4.83 10.44 3.60
C TYR A 91 6.35 10.38 3.36
N ARG A 92 6.82 9.31 2.71
CA ARG A 92 8.25 9.04 2.54
C ARG A 92 8.94 10.02 1.60
N ILE A 93 8.29 10.38 0.51
CA ILE A 93 8.89 11.28 -0.48
C ILE A 93 8.89 12.71 0.07
N ILE A 94 7.84 13.14 0.77
CA ILE A 94 7.82 14.45 1.44
C ILE A 94 8.94 14.53 2.48
N LEU A 95 9.18 13.46 3.24
CA LEU A 95 10.28 13.42 4.21
C LEU A 95 11.64 13.61 3.52
N ASP A 96 11.90 12.86 2.44
CA ASP A 96 13.14 13.01 1.66
C ASP A 96 13.30 14.43 1.09
N ARG A 97 12.20 15.07 0.64
CA ARG A 97 12.21 16.43 0.13
C ARG A 97 12.49 17.46 1.23
N LYS A 98 11.80 17.35 2.36
CA LYS A 98 11.90 18.29 3.48
C LYS A 98 13.30 18.36 4.06
N TRP A 99 13.98 17.21 4.15
CA TRP A 99 15.34 17.14 4.69
C TRP A 99 16.43 17.26 3.61
N GLY A 100 16.07 17.62 2.36
CA GLY A 100 17.02 17.76 1.25
C GLY A 100 17.66 16.46 0.76
N LEU A 101 17.25 15.31 1.31
CA LEU A 101 17.77 13.98 0.95
C LEU A 101 17.48 13.64 -0.51
N LEU A 102 16.33 14.07 -1.06
CA LEU A 102 16.00 13.85 -2.46
C LEU A 102 17.00 14.57 -3.38
N ALA A 103 17.26 15.85 -3.11
CA ALA A 103 18.22 16.65 -3.88
C ALA A 103 19.64 16.07 -3.78
N PHE A 104 20.03 15.59 -2.59
CA PHE A 104 21.31 14.92 -2.38
C PHE A 104 21.45 13.61 -3.17
N LYS A 105 20.38 12.80 -3.26
CA LYS A 105 20.37 11.57 -4.07
C LYS A 105 20.53 11.90 -5.56
N TYR A 106 19.82 12.90 -6.06
CA TYR A 106 19.98 13.38 -7.44
C TYR A 106 21.35 13.97 -7.71
N PHE A 107 21.93 14.69 -6.74
CA PHE A 107 23.30 15.19 -6.84
C PHE A 107 24.32 14.05 -7.02
N LYS A 108 24.11 12.90 -6.36
CA LYS A 108 24.93 11.68 -6.52
C LYS A 108 24.64 10.88 -7.80
N GLY A 109 23.84 11.43 -8.73
CA GLY A 109 23.53 10.81 -10.01
C GLY A 109 22.45 9.72 -9.98
N VAL A 110 21.71 9.58 -8.88
CA VAL A 110 20.56 8.66 -8.83
C VAL A 110 19.49 9.16 -9.79
N THR A 111 19.04 8.33 -10.73
CA THR A 111 17.96 8.70 -11.65
C THR A 111 16.59 8.67 -10.95
N PRO A 112 15.58 9.45 -11.39
CA PRO A 112 14.24 9.42 -10.80
C PRO A 112 13.60 8.03 -10.79
N LEU A 113 13.80 7.23 -11.86
CA LEU A 113 13.31 5.86 -11.93
C LEU A 113 14.01 4.95 -10.92
N ALA A 114 15.35 5.03 -10.81
CA ALA A 114 16.09 4.25 -9.81
C ALA A 114 15.69 4.62 -8.38
N TYR A 115 15.43 5.91 -8.13
CA TYR A 115 14.89 6.38 -6.86
C TYR A 115 13.52 5.78 -6.56
N MET A 116 12.59 5.82 -7.53
CA MET A 116 11.22 5.32 -7.36
C MET A 116 11.20 3.82 -7.07
N ILE A 117 11.91 3.02 -7.87
CA ILE A 117 12.01 1.56 -7.66
C ILE A 117 12.67 1.25 -6.32
N GLY A 118 13.76 1.96 -5.98
CA GLY A 118 14.43 1.79 -4.70
C GLY A 118 13.51 2.12 -3.52
N LYS A 119 12.71 3.20 -3.63
CA LYS A 119 11.74 3.60 -2.62
C LYS A 119 10.60 2.61 -2.43
N MET A 120 10.21 1.88 -3.48
CA MET A 120 9.17 0.84 -3.43
C MET A 120 9.56 -0.39 -2.60
N SER A 121 10.85 -0.57 -2.27
CA SER A 121 11.29 -1.68 -1.42
C SER A 121 10.62 -1.67 -0.03
N PHE A 122 10.54 -0.51 0.62
CA PHE A 122 9.90 -0.38 1.94
C PHE A 122 8.43 -0.82 1.96
N PRO A 123 7.54 -0.25 1.11
CA PRO A 123 6.15 -0.65 1.08
C PRO A 123 6.00 -2.11 0.66
N LEU A 124 6.83 -2.63 -0.25
CA LEU A 124 6.81 -4.04 -0.63
C LEU A 124 7.08 -4.96 0.56
N PHE A 125 8.12 -4.70 1.36
CA PHE A 125 8.40 -5.52 2.55
C PHE A 125 7.25 -5.47 3.56
N ASN A 126 6.71 -4.28 3.84
CA ASN A 126 5.56 -4.15 4.74
C ASN A 126 4.31 -4.85 4.21
N PHE A 127 4.05 -4.74 2.92
CA PHE A 127 2.93 -5.39 2.25
C PHE A 127 3.02 -6.91 2.40
N LEU A 128 4.19 -7.50 2.13
CA LEU A 128 4.40 -8.94 2.25
C LEU A 128 4.21 -9.44 3.69
N ILE A 129 4.68 -8.67 4.68
CA ILE A 129 4.44 -8.98 6.10
C ILE A 129 2.93 -8.96 6.39
N GLN A 130 2.20 -7.94 5.94
CA GLN A 130 0.77 -7.81 6.16
C GLN A 130 -0.02 -8.93 5.51
N MET A 131 0.32 -9.30 4.27
CA MET A 131 -0.28 -10.42 3.56
C MET A 131 -0.03 -11.75 4.27
N GLY A 132 1.19 -11.98 4.74
CA GLY A 132 1.54 -13.18 5.50
C GLY A 132 0.75 -13.29 6.81
N VAL A 133 0.63 -12.18 7.55
CA VAL A 133 -0.16 -12.12 8.79
C VAL A 133 -1.65 -12.35 8.51
N LEU A 134 -2.20 -11.67 7.51
CA LEU A 134 -3.60 -11.81 7.12
C LEU A 134 -3.92 -13.26 6.72
N TYR A 135 -3.05 -13.89 5.93
CA TYR A 135 -3.20 -15.28 5.52
C TYR A 135 -3.09 -16.25 6.70
N ALA A 136 -2.10 -16.07 7.58
CA ALA A 136 -1.93 -16.90 8.77
C ALA A 136 -3.17 -16.85 9.66
N ILE A 137 -3.76 -15.67 9.87
CA ILE A 137 -5.00 -15.54 10.63
C ILE A 137 -6.17 -16.19 9.90
N SER A 138 -6.28 -16.02 8.58
CA SER A 138 -7.38 -16.64 7.83
C SER A 138 -7.41 -18.17 7.97
N ILE A 139 -6.23 -18.82 8.04
CA ILE A 139 -6.12 -20.27 8.26
C ILE A 139 -6.64 -20.66 9.64
N LEU A 140 -6.34 -19.88 10.69
CA LEU A 140 -6.78 -20.16 12.05
C LEU A 140 -8.31 -20.13 12.21
N PHE A 141 -9.00 -19.35 11.38
CA PHE A 141 -10.46 -19.19 11.42
C PHE A 141 -11.20 -20.07 10.40
N GLY A 142 -10.50 -20.94 9.67
CA GLY A 142 -11.10 -22.00 8.85
C GLY A 142 -11.61 -21.60 7.45
N ASP A 143 -11.69 -20.31 7.13
CA ASP A 143 -12.20 -19.78 5.86
C ASP A 143 -11.10 -19.18 4.97
N SER A 144 -9.98 -19.89 4.83
CA SER A 144 -8.82 -19.43 4.05
C SER A 144 -8.89 -19.81 2.56
N PHE A 145 -8.29 -18.97 1.71
CA PHE A 145 -7.99 -19.32 0.32
C PHE A 145 -6.96 -20.45 0.25
N SER A 146 -6.99 -21.23 -0.83
CA SER A 146 -5.89 -22.17 -1.10
C SER A 146 -4.57 -21.42 -1.31
N PHE A 147 -3.44 -22.09 -1.06
CA PHE A 147 -2.12 -21.47 -1.18
C PHE A 147 -1.87 -20.89 -2.58
N ASP A 148 -2.26 -21.62 -3.64
CA ASP A 148 -2.09 -21.16 -5.02
C ASP A 148 -2.91 -19.90 -5.31
N GLN A 149 -4.17 -19.84 -4.84
CA GLN A 149 -5.01 -18.65 -4.95
C GLN A 149 -4.40 -17.47 -4.18
N PHE A 150 -3.86 -17.73 -2.99
CA PHE A 150 -3.18 -16.71 -2.20
C PHE A 150 -1.97 -16.11 -2.93
N ILE A 151 -1.15 -16.93 -3.59
CA ILE A 151 -0.02 -16.44 -4.38
C ILE A 151 -0.50 -15.56 -5.54
N VAL A 152 -1.56 -15.96 -6.24
CA VAL A 152 -2.16 -15.13 -7.31
C VAL A 152 -2.63 -13.78 -6.75
N LEU A 153 -3.33 -13.78 -5.61
CA LEU A 153 -3.78 -12.55 -4.94
C LEU A 153 -2.61 -11.64 -4.58
N VAL A 154 -1.51 -12.18 -4.04
CA VAL A 154 -0.29 -11.43 -3.72
C VAL A 154 0.30 -10.79 -4.98
N LEU A 155 0.43 -11.54 -6.08
CA LEU A 155 0.99 -11.04 -7.33
C LEU A 155 0.13 -9.91 -7.93
N CYS A 156 -1.19 -10.10 -8.00
CA CYS A 156 -2.12 -9.06 -8.45
C CYS A 156 -2.04 -7.80 -7.59
N SER A 157 -1.95 -7.98 -6.27
CA SER A 157 -1.85 -6.88 -5.30
C SER A 157 -0.54 -6.10 -5.43
N ILE A 158 0.57 -6.75 -5.79
CA ILE A 158 1.85 -6.06 -6.07
C ILE A 158 1.69 -5.10 -7.27
N VAL A 159 1.00 -5.53 -8.33
CA VAL A 159 0.73 -4.66 -9.50
C VAL A 159 -0.10 -3.44 -9.09
N MET A 160 -1.17 -3.66 -8.33
CA MET A 160 -2.01 -2.58 -7.82
C MET A 160 -1.24 -1.65 -6.85
N MET A 161 -0.37 -2.21 -6.02
CA MET A 161 0.49 -1.44 -5.13
C MET A 161 1.42 -0.52 -5.92
N ILE A 162 2.02 -0.99 -7.01
CA ILE A 162 2.89 -0.17 -7.87
C ILE A 162 2.10 1.03 -8.41
N PHE A 163 0.85 0.82 -8.83
CA PHE A 163 -0.04 1.89 -9.26
C PHE A 163 -0.28 2.92 -8.14
N TRP A 164 -0.78 2.50 -6.98
CA TRP A 164 -1.08 3.40 -5.86
C TRP A 164 0.16 4.13 -5.32
N PHE A 165 1.30 3.45 -5.29
CA PHE A 165 2.57 4.06 -4.91
C PHE A 165 3.00 5.15 -5.91
N SER A 166 2.77 4.93 -7.20
CA SER A 166 3.07 5.89 -8.26
C SER A 166 2.16 7.12 -8.17
N VAL A 167 0.85 6.92 -7.93
CA VAL A 167 -0.10 8.01 -7.67
C VAL A 167 0.36 8.83 -6.45
N GLY A 168 0.72 8.16 -5.35
CA GLY A 168 1.25 8.81 -4.16
C GLY A 168 2.54 9.60 -4.44
N THR A 169 3.41 9.08 -5.30
CA THR A 169 4.63 9.79 -5.74
C THR A 169 4.27 11.09 -6.44
N ILE A 170 3.32 11.07 -7.38
CA ILE A 170 2.88 12.28 -8.11
C ILE A 170 2.28 13.32 -7.16
N ILE A 171 1.41 12.89 -6.24
CA ILE A 171 0.83 13.77 -5.20
C ILE A 171 1.93 14.40 -4.36
N SER A 172 2.89 13.58 -3.92
CA SER A 172 3.99 14.01 -3.05
C SER A 172 4.87 15.10 -3.66
N LEU A 173 4.95 15.19 -4.98
CA LEU A 173 5.72 16.23 -5.69
C LEU A 173 4.99 17.58 -5.69
N LYS A 174 3.65 17.57 -5.69
CA LYS A 174 2.81 18.79 -5.67
C LYS A 174 2.57 19.32 -4.25
N VAL A 175 2.61 18.46 -3.25
CA VAL A 175 2.36 18.84 -1.86
C VAL A 175 3.59 19.51 -1.24
N SER A 176 3.38 20.66 -0.59
CA SER A 176 4.42 21.43 0.09
C SER A 176 4.29 21.42 1.62
N SER A 177 3.08 21.21 2.15
CA SER A 177 2.82 21.26 3.60
C SER A 177 2.18 19.98 4.14
N TYR A 178 2.42 19.66 5.41
CA TYR A 178 1.78 18.53 6.09
C TYR A 178 0.25 18.68 6.18
N LYS A 179 -0.25 19.91 6.36
CA LYS A 179 -1.68 20.18 6.39
C LYS A 179 -2.35 19.87 5.05
N THR A 180 -1.74 20.32 3.95
CA THR A 180 -2.22 20.04 2.59
C THR A 180 -2.12 18.55 2.26
N ARG A 181 -1.05 17.89 2.72
CA ARG A 181 -0.88 16.44 2.61
C ARG A 181 -2.08 15.72 3.22
N ASP A 182 -2.37 16.02 4.48
CA ASP A 182 -3.40 15.31 5.24
C ASP A 182 -4.79 15.60 4.67
N LEU A 183 -5.05 16.83 4.24
CA LEU A 183 -6.28 17.17 3.53
C LEU A 183 -6.45 16.31 2.27
N ILE A 184 -5.46 16.29 1.37
CA ILE A 184 -5.55 15.54 0.11
C ILE A 184 -5.69 14.03 0.38
N LEU A 185 -4.85 13.50 1.27
CA LEU A 185 -4.88 12.06 1.58
C LEU A 185 -6.21 11.66 2.21
N ASN A 186 -6.71 12.41 3.20
CA ASN A 186 -7.97 12.04 3.86
C ASN A 186 -9.17 12.23 2.93
N THR A 187 -9.20 13.30 2.12
CA THR A 187 -10.29 13.54 1.17
C THR A 187 -10.32 12.50 0.04
N LEU A 188 -9.17 11.99 -0.40
CA LEU A 188 -9.11 10.95 -1.44
C LEU A 188 -9.29 9.55 -0.87
N LEU A 189 -8.54 9.20 0.17
CA LEU A 189 -8.46 7.83 0.67
C LEU A 189 -9.70 7.40 1.43
N LEU A 190 -10.39 8.32 2.12
CA LEU A 190 -11.57 7.96 2.90
C LEU A 190 -12.70 7.46 1.99
N PRO A 191 -13.13 8.16 0.91
CA PRO A 191 -14.12 7.62 -0.02
C PRO A 191 -13.69 6.31 -0.68
N ILE A 192 -12.43 6.20 -1.10
CA ILE A 192 -11.87 4.98 -1.73
C ILE A 192 -11.90 3.80 -0.75
N SER A 193 -11.72 4.04 0.54
CA SER A 193 -11.80 2.95 1.53
C SER A 193 -13.19 2.31 1.58
N PHE A 194 -14.26 3.09 1.34
CA PHE A 194 -15.62 2.58 1.28
C PHE A 194 -15.94 1.85 -0.03
N THR A 195 -15.11 2.00 -1.06
CA THR A 195 -15.22 1.19 -2.29
C THR A 195 -14.35 -0.08 -2.23
N ALA A 196 -13.74 -0.41 -1.08
CA ALA A 196 -13.21 -1.76 -0.92
C ALA A 196 -14.38 -2.74 -0.71
N PRO A 197 -14.33 -3.95 -1.29
CA PRO A 197 -15.33 -5.01 -1.08
C PRO A 197 -15.17 -5.61 0.33
N ILE A 198 -15.41 -4.79 1.35
CA ILE A 198 -15.32 -5.12 2.77
C ILE A 198 -16.62 -4.74 3.51
N PHE A 199 -17.31 -3.70 3.06
CA PHE A 199 -18.52 -3.18 3.69
C PHE A 199 -19.80 -3.70 3.04
N PHE A 200 -19.81 -3.87 1.71
CA PHE A 200 -20.99 -4.29 0.95
C PHE A 200 -20.59 -4.93 -0.38
N SER A 201 -21.42 -5.82 -0.91
CA SER A 201 -21.32 -6.31 -2.29
C SER A 201 -21.78 -5.22 -3.26
N PHE A 202 -21.05 -5.03 -4.36
CA PHE A 202 -21.41 -4.05 -5.37
C PHE A 202 -22.71 -4.38 -6.10
N ASP A 203 -23.09 -5.65 -6.18
CA ASP A 203 -24.30 -6.06 -6.90
C ASP A 203 -25.54 -5.34 -6.34
N GLN A 204 -25.58 -5.19 -5.01
CA GLN A 204 -26.67 -4.60 -4.25
C GLN A 204 -26.46 -3.11 -3.94
N ALA A 205 -25.33 -2.51 -4.35
CA ALA A 205 -25.02 -1.13 -4.05
C ALA A 205 -25.83 -0.14 -4.92
N PRO A 206 -26.28 1.01 -4.36
CA PRO A 206 -26.86 2.11 -5.14
C PRO A 206 -25.94 2.59 -6.28
N LEU A 207 -26.53 3.09 -7.36
CA LEU A 207 -25.79 3.51 -8.57
C LEU A 207 -24.62 4.45 -8.28
N PHE A 208 -24.77 5.43 -7.39
CA PHE A 208 -23.71 6.39 -7.07
C PHE A 208 -22.46 5.72 -6.47
N ILE A 209 -22.63 4.65 -5.68
CA ILE A 209 -21.51 3.89 -5.10
C ILE A 209 -20.80 3.08 -6.20
N LYS A 210 -21.56 2.50 -7.13
CA LYS A 210 -21.01 1.77 -8.27
C LYS A 210 -20.10 2.66 -9.12
N TRP A 211 -20.48 3.91 -9.39
CA TRP A 211 -19.65 4.86 -10.14
C TRP A 211 -18.31 5.15 -9.46
N ILE A 212 -18.31 5.36 -8.14
CA ILE A 212 -17.07 5.65 -7.38
C ILE A 212 -16.17 4.41 -7.38
N SER A 213 -16.73 3.20 -7.36
CA SER A 213 -15.94 1.96 -7.40
C SER A 213 -15.18 1.72 -8.71
N PHE A 214 -15.56 2.39 -9.80
CA PHE A 214 -14.84 2.28 -11.08
C PHE A 214 -13.63 3.23 -11.18
N LEU A 215 -13.43 4.12 -10.19
CA LEU A 215 -12.29 5.05 -10.10
C LEU A 215 -11.11 4.43 -9.36
#